data_AF-A0A388Q321-F1
#
_entry.id   AF-A0A388Q321-F1
#
_cell.length_a   1.000
_cell.length_b   1.000
_cell.length_c   1.000
_cell.angle_alpha   90.00
_cell.angle_beta   90.00
_cell.angle_gamma   90.00
#
_symmetry.space_group_name_H-M   'P 1'
#
loop_
_entity.id
_entity.type
_entity.pdbx_description
1 polymer ?
#
loop_
_entity_poly.entity_id
_entity_poly.type
_entity_poly.pdbx_seq_one_letter_code
_entity_poly.pdbx_strand_id
1 'polypeptide(L)'
;MEFEFVFEDVETLNRMALHAELDIIKLSYAHYFNVLEHYVMLTGGGALGSGVGPLLISKKKLRIHRLTLPVLQSLVFIPLPISCCLLPTLGLSTE
;
A
#
# COMPACT_ATOMS: atom_id res chain seq x y z
N MET A 1 12.49 -10.49 19.94
CA MET A 1 12.05 -9.44 19.00
C MET A 1 10.74 -8.91 19.54
N GLU A 2 10.72 -7.64 19.92
CA GLU A 2 9.54 -6.97 20.50
C GLU A 2 8.96 -6.04 19.43
N PHE A 3 7.63 -5.94 19.37
CA PHE A 3 6.93 -5.10 18.41
C PHE A 3 6.16 -4.02 19.16
N GLU A 4 6.30 -2.78 18.71
CA GLU A 4 5.44 -1.67 19.11
C GLU A 4 4.40 -1.44 18.02
N PHE A 5 3.11 -1.44 18.40
CA PHE A 5 2.01 -1.29 17.45
C PHE A 5 1.50 0.15 17.43
N VAL A 6 1.43 0.72 16.24
CA VAL A 6 0.84 2.03 15.97
C VAL A 6 -0.48 1.82 15.22
N PHE A 7 -1.58 2.30 15.80
CA PHE A 7 -2.92 2.20 15.20
C PHE A 7 -3.36 3.57 14.70
N GLU A 8 -3.27 3.77 13.39
CA GLU A 8 -3.67 5.00 12.72
C GLU A 8 -4.62 4.69 11.54
N ASP A 9 -5.34 5.71 11.09
CA ASP A 9 -6.12 5.59 9.86
C ASP A 9 -5.21 5.41 8.63
N VAL A 10 -5.74 4.76 7.59
CA VAL A 10 -4.95 4.42 6.39
C VAL A 10 -4.37 5.66 5.70
N GLU A 11 -5.04 6.80 5.76
CA GLU A 11 -4.59 8.02 5.10
C GLU A 11 -3.47 8.70 5.90
N THR A 12 -3.50 8.61 7.24
CA THR A 12 -2.36 8.97 8.09
C THR A 12 -1.16 8.07 7.83
N LEU A 13 -1.36 6.75 7.74
CA LEU A 13 -0.28 5.82 7.37
C LEU A 13 0.29 6.10 5.96
N ASN A 14 -0.56 6.47 4.99
CA ASN A 14 -0.13 6.91 3.66
C ASN A 14 0.84 8.11 3.73
N ARG A 15 0.57 9.09 4.59
CA ARG A 15 1.46 10.24 4.79
C ARG A 15 2.75 9.87 5.51
N MET A 16 2.67 9.08 6.58
CA MET A 16 3.85 8.64 7.36
C MET A 16 4.86 7.87 6.51
N ALA A 17 4.39 7.06 5.55
CA ALA A 17 5.29 6.31 4.67
C ALA A 17 6.12 7.19 3.72
N LEU A 18 5.66 8.41 3.40
CA LEU A 18 6.46 9.35 2.61
C LEU A 18 7.74 9.77 3.34
N HIS A 19 7.76 9.63 4.67
CA HIS A 19 8.87 10.00 5.54
C HIS A 19 9.56 8.79 6.18
N ALA A 20 9.20 7.57 5.79
CA ALA A 20 9.73 6.32 6.33
C ALA A 20 9.68 6.21 7.86
N GLU A 21 8.60 6.71 8.49
CA GLU A 21 8.48 6.82 9.95
C GLU A 21 8.36 5.48 10.69
N LEU A 22 7.91 4.43 10.01
CA LEU A 22 7.68 3.11 10.60
C LEU A 22 8.47 2.02 9.86
N ASP A 23 8.99 1.04 10.61
CA ASP A 23 9.63 -0.12 9.99
C ASP A 23 8.64 -0.91 9.14
N ILE A 24 7.48 -1.27 9.69
CA ILE A 24 6.45 -2.01 8.96
C ILE A 24 5.21 -1.14 8.87
N ILE A 25 4.74 -0.86 7.65
CA ILE A 25 3.59 0.03 7.46
C ILE A 25 2.56 -0.55 6.50
N LYS A 26 1.29 -0.38 6.86
CA LYS A 26 0.16 -0.67 5.98
C LYS A 26 -0.13 0.55 5.12
N LEU A 27 -0.23 0.36 3.82
CA LEU A 27 -0.41 1.43 2.84
C LEU A 27 -1.49 1.12 1.85
N SER A 28 -2.06 2.16 1.25
CA SER A 28 -2.90 1.99 0.07
C SER A 28 -2.06 1.65 -1.17
N TYR A 29 -2.55 0.76 -2.02
CA TYR A 29 -1.96 0.41 -3.32
C TYR A 29 -1.71 1.63 -4.20
N ALA A 30 -2.63 2.61 -4.17
CA ALA A 30 -2.48 3.85 -4.91
C ALA A 30 -1.24 4.67 -4.51
N HIS A 31 -0.74 4.49 -3.28
CA HIS A 31 0.43 5.20 -2.74
C HIS A 31 1.73 4.39 -2.84
N TYR A 32 1.67 3.14 -3.33
CA TYR A 32 2.84 2.25 -3.41
C TYR A 32 4.00 2.88 -4.19
N PHE A 33 3.72 3.43 -5.37
CA PHE A 33 4.76 3.99 -6.24
C PHE A 33 5.47 5.20 -5.64
N ASN A 34 4.84 5.89 -4.68
CA ASN A 34 5.41 7.08 -4.05
C ASN A 34 6.45 6.76 -2.97
N VAL A 35 6.55 5.49 -2.55
CA VAL A 35 7.37 5.08 -1.40
C VAL A 35 8.42 4.01 -1.77
N LEU A 36 8.54 3.70 -3.05
CA LEU A 36 9.43 2.65 -3.58
C LEU A 36 10.91 2.87 -3.25
N GLU A 37 11.33 4.11 -2.99
CA GLU A 37 12.70 4.41 -2.59
C GLU A 37 13.01 3.95 -1.16
N HIS A 38 11.98 3.83 -0.32
CA HIS A 38 12.13 3.56 1.10
C HIS A 38 11.56 2.22 1.52
N TYR A 39 10.66 1.63 0.74
CA TYR A 39 9.87 0.46 1.13
C TYR A 39 9.78 -0.60 0.03
N VAL A 40 9.75 -1.86 0.46
CA VAL A 40 9.45 -3.03 -0.39
C VAL A 40 8.17 -3.73 0.07
N MET A 41 7.39 -4.22 -0.90
CA MET A 41 6.12 -4.90 -0.65
C MET A 41 6.35 -6.27 -0.03
N LEU A 42 5.64 -6.56 1.07
CA LEU A 42 5.57 -7.91 1.60
C LEU A 42 4.63 -8.79 0.77
N THR A 43 4.93 -10.08 0.71
CA THR A 43 4.06 -11.09 0.07
C THR A 43 2.81 -11.42 0.90
N GLY A 44 2.71 -10.92 2.14
CA GLY A 44 1.59 -11.14 3.06
C GLY A 44 1.08 -9.84 3.70
N GLY A 45 -0.13 -9.88 4.27
CA GLY A 45 -0.76 -8.73 4.94
C GLY A 45 -1.53 -7.76 4.03
N GLY A 46 -1.58 -8.03 2.74
CA GLY A 46 -2.40 -7.30 1.77
C GLY A 46 -3.91 -7.55 1.95
N ALA A 47 -4.71 -6.60 1.47
CA ALA A 47 -6.16 -6.70 1.36
C ALA A 47 -6.55 -6.64 -0.12
N LEU A 48 -6.59 -7.81 -0.75
CA LEU A 48 -6.84 -8.02 -2.17
C LEU A 48 -7.90 -9.10 -2.36
N GLY A 49 -8.78 -8.92 -3.34
CA GLY A 49 -9.82 -9.90 -3.63
C GLY A 49 -10.88 -9.37 -4.59
N SER A 50 -11.77 -10.27 -5.02
CA SER A 50 -12.98 -9.87 -5.74
C SER A 50 -14.03 -9.37 -4.74
N GLY A 51 -14.73 -8.29 -5.07
CA GLY A 51 -15.78 -7.73 -4.21
C GLY A 51 -15.29 -6.94 -2.99
N VAL A 52 -13.99 -6.67 -2.87
CA VAL A 52 -13.41 -5.88 -1.76
C VAL A 52 -13.16 -4.40 -2.13
N GLY A 53 -13.65 -3.98 -3.29
CA GLY A 53 -13.52 -2.60 -3.76
C GLY A 53 -14.45 -1.64 -3.00
N PRO A 54 -14.16 -0.33 -3.03
CA PRO A 54 -15.01 0.67 -2.40
C PRO A 54 -16.40 0.71 -3.05
N LEU A 55 -17.44 0.85 -2.21
CA LEU A 55 -18.82 0.98 -2.65
C LEU A 55 -19.24 2.44 -2.69
N LEU A 56 -19.83 2.86 -3.81
CA LEU A 56 -20.46 4.17 -3.94
C LEU A 56 -21.94 4.07 -3.61
N ILE A 57 -22.38 4.70 -2.52
CA ILE A 57 -23.77 4.67 -2.03
C ILE A 57 -24.38 6.07 -2.14
N SER A 58 -25.63 6.16 -2.62
CA SER A 58 -26.35 7.44 -2.76
C SER A 58 -27.84 7.26 -2.49
N LYS A 59 -28.47 8.28 -1.91
CA LYS A 59 -29.94 8.35 -1.72
C LYS A 59 -30.69 8.58 -3.04
N LYS A 60 -30.01 9.06 -4.09
CA LYS A 60 -30.59 9.36 -5.42
C LYS A 60 -29.84 8.62 -6.53
N LYS A 61 -30.53 8.34 -7.65
CA LYS A 61 -29.93 7.69 -8.81
C LYS A 61 -28.77 8.53 -9.35
N LEU A 62 -27.58 7.96 -9.38
CA LEU A 62 -26.37 8.62 -9.87
C LEU A 62 -26.26 8.47 -11.40
N ARG A 63 -25.89 9.54 -12.09
CA ARG A 63 -25.45 9.50 -13.50
C ARG A 63 -23.93 9.34 -13.52
N ILE A 64 -23.45 8.12 -13.80
CA ILE A 64 -22.03 7.72 -13.80
C ILE A 64 -21.30 8.23 -15.07
N HIS A 65 -21.43 9.51 -15.41
CA HIS A 65 -20.82 10.05 -16.64
C HIS A 65 -19.41 10.61 -16.42
N ARG A 66 -18.99 10.83 -15.15
CA ARG A 66 -17.62 11.25 -14.81
C ARG A 66 -17.35 11.16 -13.29
N LEU A 67 -17.29 9.96 -12.73
CA LEU A 67 -16.88 9.78 -11.33
C LEU A 67 -15.45 9.27 -11.30
N THR A 68 -14.53 10.09 -10.79
CA THR A 68 -13.19 9.65 -10.39
C THR A 68 -13.28 9.25 -8.93
N LEU A 69 -13.14 7.96 -8.64
CA LEU A 69 -13.10 7.45 -7.27
C LEU A 69 -11.67 7.00 -6.96
N PRO A 70 -11.13 7.34 -5.78
CA PRO A 70 -9.86 6.77 -5.35
C PRO A 70 -10.02 5.26 -5.16
N VAL A 71 -9.08 4.48 -5.72
CA VAL A 71 -9.03 3.04 -5.49
C VAL A 71 -8.35 2.82 -4.14
N LEU A 72 -9.13 2.34 -3.17
CA LEU A 72 -8.63 1.97 -1.84
C LEU A 72 -8.47 0.45 -1.78
N GLN A 73 -7.32 -0.04 -2.21
CA GLN A 73 -6.81 -1.36 -1.83
C GLN A 73 -5.58 -1.15 -0.96
N SER A 74 -5.23 -2.05 -0.05
CA SER A 74 -4.10 -1.84 0.87
C SER A 74 -3.12 -3.01 0.92
N LEU A 75 -1.85 -2.71 1.18
CA LEU A 75 -0.68 -3.59 1.26
C LEU A 75 0.10 -3.38 2.54
N VAL A 76 1.08 -4.23 2.81
CA VAL A 76 2.05 -4.06 3.90
C VAL A 76 3.45 -3.99 3.29
N PHE A 77 4.25 -3.09 3.84
CA PHE A 77 5.60 -2.80 3.37
C PHE A 77 6.61 -2.86 4.52
N ILE A 78 7.86 -3.22 4.20
CA ILE A 78 9.02 -3.13 5.09
C ILE A 78 10.05 -2.18 4.47
N PRO A 79 10.95 -1.56 5.24
CA PRO A 79 11.88 -0.59 4.71
C PRO A 79 12.92 -1.34 3.87
N LEU A 80 13.35 -0.75 2.76
CA LEU A 80 14.46 -1.29 2.00
C LEU A 80 15.72 -1.21 2.88
N PRO A 81 16.43 -2.33 3.14
CA PRO A 81 17.79 -2.21 3.66
C PRO A 81 18.61 -1.45 2.62
N ILE A 82 19.46 -0.50 3.07
CA ILE A 82 20.35 0.33 2.22
C ILE A 82 21.16 -0.53 1.22
N SER A 83 21.36 -1.82 1.51
CA SER A 83 22.07 -2.78 0.67
C SER A 83 21.28 -3.35 -0.52
N CYS A 84 19.96 -3.14 -0.63
CA CYS A 84 19.13 -3.65 -1.74
C CYS A 84 19.13 -2.74 -2.98
N CYS A 85 19.66 -1.52 -2.92
CA CYS A 85 19.77 -0.61 -4.06
C CYS A 85 20.73 -1.10 -5.18
N LEU A 86 21.43 -2.22 -4.97
CA LEU A 86 22.41 -2.78 -5.92
C LEU A 86 21.99 -4.10 -6.60
N LEU A 87 20.73 -4.53 -6.48
CA LEU A 87 20.22 -5.65 -7.27
C LEU A 87 19.32 -5.13 -8.40
N PRO A 88 19.88 -4.77 -9.57
CA PRO A 88 19.08 -4.73 -10.77
C PRO A 88 18.60 -6.17 -11.03
N THR A 89 17.30 -6.35 -11.18
CA THR A 89 16.68 -7.56 -11.76
C THR A 89 17.04 -8.90 -11.08
N LEU A 90 16.42 -9.23 -9.95
CA LEU A 90 16.00 -10.62 -9.69
C LEU A 90 14.68 -10.80 -10.47
N GLY A 91 14.68 -11.21 -11.73
CA GLY A 91 15.32 -12.44 -12.17
C GLY A 91 14.51 -13.62 -11.63
N LEU A 92 13.21 -13.65 -11.95
CA LEU A 92 12.45 -14.90 -12.02
C LEU A 92 13.24 -15.85 -12.91
N SER A 93 14.01 -16.74 -12.31
CA SER A 93 14.40 -17.99 -12.94
C SER A 93 13.54 -19.06 -12.31
N THR A 94 12.73 -19.68 -13.15
CA THR A 94 12.22 -21.03 -12.99
C THR A 94 13.27 -21.91 -12.31
N GLU A 95 12.91 -22.54 -11.19
CA GLU A 95 12.77 -23.99 -10.99
C GLU A 95 11.86 -24.20 -9.75
#